data_AF-A0A2M7CRN0-F1
#
_entry.id   AF-A0A2M7CRN0-F1
#
_cell.length_a   1.000
_cell.length_b   1.000
_cell.length_c   1.000
_cell.angle_alpha   90.00
_cell.angle_beta   90.00
_cell.angle_gamma   90.00
#
_symmetry.space_group_name_H-M   'P 1'
#
loop_
_entity.id
_entity.type
_entity.pdbx_description
1 polymer ?
#
loop_
_entity_poly.entity_id
_entity_poly.type
_entity_poly.pdbx_seq_one_letter_code
_entity_poly.pdbx_strand_id
1 'polypeptide(L)'
;MTNCPRLVAILLAGALALTAPMVPAADANTEAAPRPSASEVRPAYAAGAKFVDVRSAAEWSNGHLEGALHLPVADVAEQAARVLPDKNQPIITYCAAGGRAETAAESLRHLGYTQVTAMTGGYADLKAANYPVVEAPAD
;
A
#
# COMPACT_ATOMS: atom_id res chain seq x y z
N MET A 1 56.63 6.36 -51.75
CA MET A 1 55.92 6.75 -50.52
C MET A 1 54.75 5.79 -50.36
N THR A 2 55.03 4.52 -50.11
CA THR A 2 54.95 3.84 -48.80
C THR A 2 53.50 3.61 -48.36
N ASN A 3 53.09 2.34 -48.50
CA ASN A 3 51.96 1.69 -47.82
C ASN A 3 51.87 2.06 -46.34
N CYS A 4 50.64 2.08 -45.79
CA CYS A 4 50.39 1.63 -44.42
C CYS A 4 48.94 1.13 -44.28
N PRO A 5 48.66 0.05 -43.52
CA PRO A 5 47.74 -1.00 -43.94
C PRO A 5 46.61 -1.30 -42.92
N ARG A 6 45.86 -2.39 -43.21
CA ARG A 6 45.03 -3.25 -42.32
C ARG A 6 43.55 -2.85 -42.21
N LEU A 7 42.62 -3.62 -42.80
CA LEU A 7 42.00 -4.84 -42.24
C LEU A 7 41.37 -4.59 -40.86
N VAL A 8 40.05 -4.75 -40.74
CA VAL A 8 39.38 -5.74 -39.87
C VAL A 8 37.86 -5.64 -40.10
N ALA A 9 37.26 -6.76 -40.50
CA ALA A 9 35.83 -7.05 -40.44
C ALA A 9 35.42 -7.35 -39.00
N ILE A 10 34.19 -7.05 -38.58
CA ILE A 10 33.50 -7.76 -37.47
C ILE A 10 31.98 -7.66 -37.71
N LEU A 11 31.40 -8.83 -37.98
CA LEU A 11 30.00 -9.19 -37.73
C LEU A 11 29.66 -8.96 -36.26
N LEU A 12 28.40 -8.68 -35.89
CA LEU A 12 27.65 -9.51 -34.93
C LEU A 12 26.35 -8.82 -34.47
N ALA A 13 25.31 -9.64 -34.43
CA ALA A 13 24.00 -9.38 -33.88
C ALA A 13 24.05 -8.88 -32.43
N GLY A 14 23.13 -8.00 -32.08
CA GLY A 14 22.84 -7.63 -30.69
C GLY A 14 21.34 -7.63 -30.47
N ALA A 15 20.76 -8.81 -30.22
CA ALA A 15 19.43 -8.90 -29.64
C ALA A 15 19.52 -8.31 -28.22
N LEU A 16 18.84 -7.18 -28.00
CA LEU A 16 18.72 -6.56 -26.69
C LEU A 16 17.77 -7.43 -25.85
N ALA A 17 18.34 -8.44 -25.20
CA ALA A 17 17.64 -9.22 -24.19
C ALA A 17 17.26 -8.28 -23.05
N LEU A 18 15.96 -8.02 -22.89
CA LEU A 18 15.39 -7.46 -21.66
C LEU A 18 15.62 -8.48 -20.55
N THR A 19 16.75 -8.38 -19.86
CA THR A 19 16.92 -9.07 -18.58
C THR A 19 16.02 -8.35 -17.58
N ALA A 20 14.80 -8.86 -17.41
CA ALA A 20 14.02 -8.51 -16.23
C ALA A 20 14.87 -8.93 -15.02
N PRO A 21 15.13 -8.04 -14.05
CA PRO A 21 15.78 -8.47 -12.83
C PRO A 21 14.86 -9.48 -12.14
N MET A 22 15.39 -10.67 -11.89
CA MET A 22 14.79 -11.64 -10.98
C MET A 22 14.62 -10.92 -9.64
N VAL A 23 13.38 -10.70 -9.23
CA VAL A 23 13.08 -10.27 -7.87
C VAL A 23 13.52 -11.42 -6.96
N PRO A 24 14.48 -11.24 -6.03
CA PRO A 24 14.89 -12.32 -5.16
C PRO A 24 13.67 -12.77 -4.34
N ALA A 25 13.43 -14.08 -4.33
CA ALA A 25 12.45 -14.69 -3.44
C ALA A 25 12.83 -14.32 -2.00
N ALA A 26 11.92 -13.63 -1.32
CA ALA A 26 12.14 -13.11 0.03
C ALA A 26 12.57 -14.23 0.97
N ASP A 27 13.75 -14.08 1.57
CA ASP A 27 14.23 -14.93 2.65
C ASP A 27 13.25 -14.88 3.83
N ALA A 28 12.89 -16.06 4.34
CA ALA A 28 11.88 -16.30 5.38
C ALA A 28 12.31 -15.87 6.80
N ASN A 29 13.11 -14.81 6.92
CA ASN A 29 13.33 -14.04 8.14
C ASN A 29 12.76 -12.62 7.93
N THR A 30 11.46 -12.54 7.67
CA THR A 30 10.77 -11.25 7.55
C THR A 30 10.56 -10.71 8.95
N GLU A 31 11.45 -9.82 9.42
CA GLU A 31 11.03 -8.81 10.39
C GLU A 31 9.79 -8.14 9.79
N ALA A 32 8.66 -8.24 10.48
CA ALA A 32 7.43 -7.60 10.05
C ALA A 32 7.74 -6.13 9.75
N ALA A 33 7.45 -5.69 8.53
CA ALA A 33 7.78 -4.33 8.10
C ALA A 33 7.26 -3.32 9.14
N PRO A 34 8.05 -2.29 9.50
CA PRO A 34 7.66 -1.34 10.53
C PRO A 34 6.31 -0.71 10.17
N ARG A 35 5.34 -0.83 11.08
CA ARG A 35 3.99 -0.29 10.91
C ARG A 35 3.93 1.13 11.45
N PRO A 36 3.74 2.17 10.61
CA PRO A 36 3.76 3.56 11.05
C PRO A 36 2.57 3.90 11.95
N SER A 37 2.78 4.82 12.87
CA SER A 37 1.75 5.44 13.70
C SER A 37 0.89 6.45 12.93
N ALA A 38 -0.19 6.92 13.57
CA ALA A 38 -1.05 7.97 13.03
C ALA A 38 -0.28 9.25 12.67
N SER A 39 0.73 9.64 13.46
CA SER A 39 1.53 10.84 13.17
C SER A 39 2.44 10.65 11.95
N GLU A 40 2.99 9.45 11.78
CA GLU A 40 3.93 9.13 10.68
C GLU A 40 3.23 9.02 9.32
N VAL A 41 1.95 8.65 9.27
CA VAL A 41 1.18 8.60 8.01
C VAL A 41 0.61 9.96 7.58
N ARG A 42 0.86 11.05 8.32
CA ARG A 42 0.35 12.39 7.97
C ARG A 42 0.79 12.89 6.60
N PRO A 43 2.05 12.73 6.18
CA PRO A 43 2.46 13.15 4.84
C PRO A 43 1.71 12.39 3.75
N ALA A 44 1.47 11.08 3.95
CA ALA A 44 0.70 10.26 3.01
C ALA A 44 -0.77 10.72 2.93
N TYR A 45 -1.38 11.05 4.07
CA TYR A 45 -2.70 11.66 4.11
C TYR A 45 -2.76 12.97 3.33
N ALA A 46 -1.81 13.89 3.57
CA ALA A 46 -1.75 15.17 2.86
C ALA A 46 -1.50 15.00 1.35
N ALA A 47 -0.80 13.94 0.95
CA ALA A 47 -0.57 13.58 -0.45
C ALA A 47 -1.76 12.85 -1.11
N GLY A 48 -2.85 12.61 -0.39
CA GLY A 48 -4.06 12.00 -0.93
C GLY A 48 -4.09 10.47 -0.94
N ALA A 49 -3.28 9.81 -0.11
CA ALA A 49 -3.36 8.36 0.07
C ALA A 49 -4.78 7.93 0.49
N LYS A 50 -5.21 6.74 0.04
CA LYS A 50 -6.51 6.18 0.40
C LYS A 50 -6.44 5.51 1.75
N PHE A 51 -7.15 6.10 2.72
CA PHE A 51 -7.33 5.48 4.02
C PHE A 51 -8.50 4.51 3.96
N VAL A 52 -8.27 3.28 4.44
CA VAL A 52 -9.25 2.20 4.42
C VAL A 52 -9.52 1.75 5.84
N ASP A 53 -10.75 1.98 6.30
CA ASP A 53 -11.22 1.48 7.59
C ASP A 53 -11.72 0.05 7.43
N VAL A 54 -11.05 -0.88 8.13
CA VAL A 54 -11.36 -2.31 8.04
C VAL A 54 -12.14 -2.83 9.24
N ARG A 55 -12.72 -1.91 10.04
CA ARG A 55 -13.59 -2.22 11.18
C ARG A 55 -14.98 -2.65 10.74
N SER A 56 -15.78 -3.10 11.71
CA SER A 56 -17.19 -3.42 11.48
C SER A 56 -18.01 -2.19 11.07
N ALA A 57 -19.18 -2.41 10.48
CA ALA A 57 -20.11 -1.34 10.14
C ALA A 57 -20.57 -0.53 11.37
N ALA A 58 -20.77 -1.19 12.52
CA ALA A 58 -21.15 -0.50 13.76
C ALA A 58 -20.03 0.46 14.24
N GLU A 59 -18.77 0.01 14.20
CA GLU A 59 -17.63 0.87 14.54
C GLU A 59 -17.48 2.04 13.57
N TRP A 60 -17.69 1.81 12.27
CA TRP A 60 -17.67 2.85 11.24
C TRP A 60 -18.77 3.90 11.47
N SER A 61 -20.00 3.47 11.72
CA SER A 61 -21.14 4.36 11.96
C SER A 61 -20.99 5.20 13.23
N ASN A 62 -20.28 4.71 14.24
CA ASN A 62 -19.98 5.47 15.46
C ASN A 62 -18.90 6.54 15.25
N GLY A 63 -18.14 6.43 14.16
CA GLY A 63 -17.23 7.46 13.69
C GLY A 63 -16.01 6.88 13.00
N HIS A 64 -15.49 7.63 12.04
CA HIS A 64 -14.41 7.21 11.16
C HIS A 64 -13.63 8.42 10.64
N LEU A 65 -12.46 8.18 10.05
CA LEU A 65 -11.68 9.22 9.39
C LEU A 65 -12.47 9.81 8.20
N GLU A 66 -12.55 11.13 8.10
CA GLU A 66 -13.20 11.79 6.98
C GLU A 66 -12.51 11.44 5.65
N GLY A 67 -13.30 11.10 4.63
CA GLY A 67 -12.78 10.70 3.31
C GLY A 67 -12.17 9.29 3.24
N ALA A 68 -12.20 8.52 4.35
CA ALA A 68 -11.83 7.11 4.31
C ALA A 68 -12.85 6.27 3.52
N LEU A 69 -12.41 5.10 3.08
CA LEU A 69 -13.27 4.07 2.50
C LEU A 69 -13.53 2.99 3.54
N HIS A 70 -14.78 2.56 3.67
CA HIS A 70 -15.14 1.44 4.54
C HIS A 70 -15.04 0.13 3.77
N LEU A 71 -14.17 -0.76 4.24
CA LEU A 71 -14.00 -2.10 3.67
C LEU A 71 -13.65 -3.06 4.82
N PRO A 72 -14.64 -3.63 5.51
CA PRO A 72 -14.41 -4.57 6.61
C PRO A 72 -13.41 -5.65 6.24
N VAL A 73 -12.55 -6.05 7.18
CA VAL A 73 -11.46 -7.02 6.92
C VAL A 73 -11.95 -8.32 6.26
N ALA A 74 -13.14 -8.78 6.61
CA ALA A 74 -13.76 -9.98 6.05
C ALA A 74 -14.12 -9.84 4.56
N ASP A 75 -14.40 -8.63 4.10
CA ASP A 75 -14.88 -8.34 2.74
C ASP A 75 -13.75 -7.97 1.78
N VAL A 76 -12.52 -7.75 2.29
CA VAL A 76 -11.38 -7.27 1.50
C VAL A 76 -11.11 -8.18 0.30
N ALA A 77 -11.08 -9.50 0.51
CA ALA A 77 -10.76 -10.46 -0.55
C ALA A 77 -11.72 -10.39 -1.73
N GLU A 78 -13.00 -10.07 -1.47
CA GLU A 78 -14.07 -10.09 -2.48
C GLU A 78 -14.36 -8.71 -3.07
N GLN A 79 -14.26 -7.65 -2.25
CA GLN A 79 -14.75 -6.32 -2.61
C GLN A 79 -13.64 -5.30 -2.91
N ALA A 80 -12.38 -5.59 -2.58
CA ALA A 80 -11.28 -4.63 -2.77
C ALA A 80 -11.20 -4.11 -4.21
N ALA A 81 -11.29 -4.98 -5.23
CA ALA A 81 -11.19 -4.57 -6.63
C ALA A 81 -12.30 -3.59 -7.05
N ARG A 82 -13.47 -3.64 -6.41
CA ARG A 82 -14.58 -2.72 -6.63
C ARG A 82 -14.36 -1.38 -5.93
N VAL A 83 -13.93 -1.42 -4.67
CA VAL A 83 -13.77 -0.23 -3.80
C VAL A 83 -12.49 0.53 -4.11
N LEU A 84 -11.44 -0.18 -4.51
CA LEU A 84 -10.09 0.31 -4.77
C LEU A 84 -9.65 -0.17 -6.17
N PRO A 85 -10.18 0.41 -7.27
CA PRO A 85 -9.91 -0.09 -8.62
C PRO A 85 -8.46 0.13 -9.07
N ASP A 86 -7.77 1.15 -8.56
CA ASP A 86 -6.36 1.40 -8.85
C ASP A 86 -5.46 0.60 -7.89
N LYS A 87 -4.72 -0.37 -8.44
CA LYS A 87 -3.79 -1.20 -7.68
C LYS A 87 -2.47 -0.50 -7.32
N ASN A 88 -2.17 0.62 -7.97
CA ASN A 88 -0.95 1.39 -7.76
C ASN A 88 -1.17 2.61 -6.87
N GLN A 89 -2.40 2.91 -6.45
CA GLN A 89 -2.62 4.05 -5.55
C GLN A 89 -2.07 3.74 -4.14
N PRO A 90 -1.49 4.72 -3.43
CA PRO A 90 -1.09 4.55 -2.03
C PRO A 90 -2.30 4.28 -1.14
N ILE A 91 -2.25 3.20 -0.35
CA ILE A 91 -3.31 2.76 0.55
C ILE A 91 -2.77 2.63 1.97
N ILE A 92 -3.46 3.25 2.93
CA ILE A 92 -3.22 3.09 4.36
C ILE A 92 -4.41 2.36 4.98
N THR A 93 -4.21 1.15 5.48
CA THR A 93 -5.26 0.44 6.22
C THR A 93 -5.19 0.81 7.71
N TYR A 94 -6.34 0.96 8.35
CA TYR A 94 -6.43 1.14 9.79
C TYR A 94 -7.64 0.39 10.35
N CYS A 95 -7.59 0.08 11.65
CA CYS A 95 -8.72 -0.49 12.36
C CYS A 95 -8.87 0.16 13.74
N ALA A 96 -9.32 -0.57 14.76
CA ALA A 96 -9.40 -0.03 16.12
C ALA A 96 -8.00 0.21 16.74
N ALA A 97 -7.07 -0.73 16.61
CA ALA A 97 -5.75 -0.69 17.27
C ALA A 97 -4.56 -1.19 16.39
N GLY A 98 -4.81 -1.56 15.13
CA GLY A 98 -3.80 -1.99 14.16
C GLY A 98 -3.82 -3.49 13.79
N GLY A 99 -4.37 -4.38 14.62
CA GLY A 99 -4.36 -5.83 14.35
C GLY A 99 -5.05 -6.25 13.04
N ARG A 100 -6.32 -5.86 12.86
CA ARG A 100 -7.08 -6.13 11.61
C ARG A 100 -6.51 -5.40 10.40
N ALA A 101 -5.80 -4.30 10.62
CA ALA A 101 -5.24 -3.49 9.54
C ALA A 101 -4.13 -4.23 8.79
N GLU A 102 -3.28 -4.98 9.51
CA GLU A 102 -2.25 -5.82 8.89
C GLU A 102 -2.87 -6.94 8.05
N THR A 103 -3.85 -7.66 8.59
CA THR A 103 -4.57 -8.73 7.85
C THR A 103 -5.19 -8.22 6.55
N ALA A 104 -5.81 -7.04 6.59
CA ALA A 104 -6.34 -6.41 5.38
C ALA A 104 -5.22 -5.98 4.41
N ALA A 105 -4.11 -5.43 4.92
CA ALA A 105 -2.98 -5.03 4.09
C ALA A 105 -2.30 -6.23 3.40
N GLU A 106 -2.14 -7.35 4.10
CA GLU A 106 -1.69 -8.63 3.51
C GLU A 106 -2.65 -9.09 2.41
N SER A 107 -3.96 -9.06 2.67
CA SER A 107 -4.97 -9.46 1.68
C SER A 107 -4.91 -8.57 0.43
N LEU A 108 -4.78 -7.25 0.59
CA LEU A 108 -4.60 -6.33 -0.53
C LEU A 108 -3.28 -6.62 -1.28
N ARG A 109 -2.17 -6.83 -0.59
CA ARG A 109 -0.90 -7.20 -1.25
C ARG A 109 -1.04 -8.49 -2.07
N HIS A 110 -1.73 -9.50 -1.56
CA HIS A 110 -2.02 -10.74 -2.29
C HIS A 110 -2.90 -10.52 -3.54
N LEU A 111 -3.80 -9.54 -3.50
CA LEU A 111 -4.61 -9.14 -4.65
C LEU A 111 -3.83 -8.30 -5.68
N GLY A 112 -2.56 -7.99 -5.42
CA GLY A 112 -1.65 -7.27 -6.31
C GLY A 112 -1.65 -5.75 -6.13
N TYR A 113 -2.12 -5.24 -4.99
CA TYR A 113 -1.93 -3.84 -4.65
C TYR A 113 -0.47 -3.60 -4.25
N THR A 114 0.18 -2.63 -4.87
CA THR A 114 1.64 -2.47 -4.80
C THR A 114 2.09 -1.48 -3.73
N GLN A 115 1.21 -0.57 -3.31
CA GLN A 115 1.50 0.48 -2.33
C GLN A 115 0.54 0.40 -1.14
N VAL A 116 0.69 -0.61 -0.29
CA VAL A 116 -0.17 -0.82 0.88
C VAL A 116 0.64 -0.75 2.16
N THR A 117 0.17 0.02 3.13
CA THR A 117 0.78 0.14 4.46
C THR A 117 -0.28 -0.02 5.53
N ALA A 118 -0.02 -0.88 6.52
CA ALA A 118 -0.88 -0.99 7.69
C ALA A 118 -0.42 -0.05 8.79
N MET A 119 -1.32 0.79 9.28
CA MET A 119 -1.05 1.72 10.37
C MET A 119 -1.23 1.03 11.73
N THR A 120 -0.39 1.38 12.71
CA THR A 120 -0.59 1.02 14.12
C THR A 120 -1.46 2.03 14.85
N GLY A 121 -2.00 1.69 16.02
CA GLY A 121 -2.78 2.63 16.85
C GLY A 121 -4.24 2.82 16.43
N GLY A 122 -4.54 2.71 15.13
CA GLY A 122 -5.91 2.68 14.62
C GLY A 122 -6.68 4.00 14.77
N TYR A 123 -8.01 3.91 14.86
CA TYR A 123 -8.92 5.06 14.84
C TYR A 123 -8.73 6.00 16.04
N ALA A 124 -8.50 5.48 17.23
CA ALA A 124 -8.30 6.30 18.43
C ALA A 124 -7.08 7.21 18.28
N ASP A 125 -5.99 6.67 17.71
CA ASP A 125 -4.75 7.42 17.48
C ASP A 125 -4.91 8.46 16.37
N LEU A 126 -5.68 8.17 15.31
CA LEU A 126 -6.04 9.18 14.29
C LEU A 126 -6.80 10.34 14.94
N LYS A 127 -7.77 10.05 15.81
CA LYS A 127 -8.51 11.08 16.53
C LYS A 127 -7.60 11.89 17.46
N ALA A 128 -6.76 11.21 18.26
CA ALA A 128 -5.81 11.85 19.16
C ALA A 128 -4.77 12.71 18.43
N ALA A 129 -4.40 12.32 17.20
CA ALA A 129 -3.54 13.10 16.34
C ALA A 129 -4.26 14.26 15.64
N ASN A 130 -5.55 14.54 15.89
CA ASN A 130 -6.33 15.58 15.22
C ASN A 130 -6.45 15.38 13.71
N TYR A 131 -6.66 14.15 13.24
CA TYR A 131 -7.21 13.95 11.91
C TYR A 131 -8.69 14.38 11.88
N PRO A 132 -9.20 14.87 10.73
CA PRO A 132 -10.62 15.13 10.58
C PRO A 132 -11.40 13.82 10.62
N VAL A 133 -12.44 13.77 11.43
CA VAL A 133 -13.28 12.59 11.63
C VAL A 133 -14.74 12.95 11.41
N VAL A 134 -15.48 12.01 10.84
CA VAL A 134 -16.94 12.04 10.84
C VAL A 134 -17.38 11.27 12.07
N GLU A 135 -18.16 11.90 12.94
CA GLU A 135 -18.74 11.26 14.11
C GLU A 135 -20.24 11.01 13.89
N ALA A 136 -20.80 10.05 14.63
CA ALA A 136 -22.24 9.93 14.70
C ALA A 136 -22.85 11.25 15.23
N PRO A 137 -24.04 11.65 14.77
CA PRO A 137 -24.76 12.78 15.35
C PRO A 137 -24.87 12.61 16.87
N ALA A 138 -24.61 13.67 17.63
CA ALA A 138 -24.94 13.70 19.05
C ALA A 138 -26.47 13.76 19.18
N ASP A 139 -27.05 12.78 19.86
CA ASP A 139 -28.48 12.77 20.24
C ASP A 139 -28.83 13.87 21.24
#